data_AF-A0A6B2CGR8-F1
#
_entry.id   AF-A0A6B2CGR8-F1
#
_cell.length_a   1.000
_cell.length_b   1.000
_cell.length_c   1.000
_cell.angle_alpha   90.00
_cell.angle_beta   90.00
_cell.angle_gamma   90.00
#
_symmetry.space_group_name_H-M   'P 1'
#
loop_
_entity.id
_entity.type
_entity.pdbx_description
1 polymer ?
#
loop_
_entity_poly.entity_id
_entity_poly.type
_entity_poly.pdbx_seq_one_letter_code
_entity_poly.pdbx_strand_id
1 'polypeptide(L)'
;MDGPGGKSLRRRELASYVALCLERQTPINLGEAADVLREKFCYSNKTALNIVRRLIKLSLLVKTGEMEYECVSPVEYLRRLAEEYSAWRRRLKDVC
;
A
#
# COMPACT_ATOMS: atom_id res chain seq x y z
N MET A 1 -0.63 3.97 24.88
CA MET A 1 0.42 4.56 24.02
C MET A 1 0.42 3.79 22.71
N ASP A 2 -0.24 4.33 21.69
CA ASP A 2 -0.15 3.79 20.33
C ASP A 2 1.20 4.22 19.73
N GLY A 3 1.97 3.26 19.20
CA GLY A 3 3.17 3.52 18.40
C GLY A 3 2.86 4.33 17.13
N PRO A 4 3.86 4.69 16.30
CA PRO A 4 3.68 5.61 15.19
C PRO A 4 2.51 5.13 14.31
N GLY A 5 1.42 5.89 14.37
CA GLY A 5 0.09 5.52 13.92
C GLY A 5 -0.11 5.56 12.41
N GLY A 6 0.90 5.19 11.63
CA GLY A 6 0.69 4.74 10.26
C GLY A 6 0.09 3.34 10.33
N LYS A 7 -1.14 3.14 9.84
CA LYS A 7 -1.76 1.81 9.80
C LYS A 7 -0.93 0.89 8.91
N SER A 8 0.02 0.18 9.50
CA SER A 8 0.89 -0.78 8.81
C SER A 8 0.05 -1.73 7.97
N LEU A 9 0.50 -1.98 6.74
CA LEU A 9 -0.16 -2.91 5.84
C LEU A 9 -0.17 -4.29 6.47
N ARG A 10 -1.34 -4.93 6.47
CA ARG A 10 -1.42 -6.36 6.78
C ARG A 10 -0.69 -7.14 5.68
N ARG A 11 -0.18 -8.34 6.00
CA ARG A 11 0.52 -9.21 5.04
C ARG A 11 -0.20 -9.33 3.68
N ARG A 12 -1.52 -9.50 3.72
CA ARG A 12 -2.38 -9.57 2.52
C ARG A 12 -2.35 -8.29 1.69
N GLU A 13 -2.42 -7.14 2.36
CA GLU A 13 -2.46 -5.82 1.71
C GLU A 13 -1.09 -5.48 1.11
N LEU A 14 -0.01 -5.81 1.83
CA LEU A 14 1.35 -5.65 1.33
C LEU A 14 1.59 -6.53 0.09
N ALA A 15 1.21 -7.80 0.12
CA ALA A 15 1.35 -8.69 -1.03
C ALA A 15 0.53 -8.20 -2.24
N SER A 16 -0.68 -7.71 -1.99
CA SER A 16 -1.54 -7.13 -3.02
C SER A 16 -0.94 -5.86 -3.63
N TYR A 17 -0.43 -4.96 -2.79
CA TYR A 17 0.24 -3.74 -3.21
C TYR A 17 1.46 -4.04 -4.09
N VAL A 18 2.35 -4.92 -3.62
CA VAL A 18 3.54 -5.31 -4.38
C VAL A 18 3.16 -5.98 -5.70
N ALA A 19 2.14 -6.84 -5.71
CA ALA A 19 1.65 -7.46 -6.94
C ALA A 19 1.15 -6.42 -7.96
N LEU A 20 0.34 -5.45 -7.52
CA LEU A 20 -0.16 -4.38 -8.38
C LEU A 20 0.98 -3.54 -8.96
N CYS A 21 2.00 -3.25 -8.16
CA CYS A 21 3.07 -2.34 -8.56
C CYS A 21 4.23 -3.00 -9.31
N LEU A 22 4.38 -4.33 -9.25
CA LEU A 22 5.45 -5.06 -9.94
C LEU A 22 4.99 -5.74 -11.23
N GLU A 23 3.71 -6.14 -11.34
CA GLU A 23 3.24 -6.95 -12.49
C GLU A 23 2.52 -6.15 -13.57
N ARG A 24 2.21 -4.88 -13.32
CA ARG A 24 1.60 -3.97 -14.32
C ARG A 24 2.40 -2.68 -14.39
N GLN A 25 2.54 -2.15 -15.60
CA GLN A 25 2.92 -0.75 -15.80
C GLN A 25 1.72 0.12 -15.42
N THR A 26 1.92 0.97 -14.44
CA THR A 26 1.01 2.07 -14.11
C THR A 26 0.98 3.08 -15.26
N PRO A 27 -0.10 3.85 -15.43
CA PRO A 27 -1.29 3.95 -14.59
C PRO A 27 -2.28 2.77 -14.74
N ILE A 28 -3.06 2.51 -13.69
CA ILE A 28 -4.11 1.47 -13.66
C ILE A 28 -5.43 2.05 -13.12
N ASN A 29 -6.57 1.60 -13.65
CA ASN A 29 -7.86 1.98 -13.07
C ASN A 29 -8.31 1.04 -11.94
N LEU A 30 -9.36 1.44 -11.22
CA LEU A 30 -9.80 0.73 -10.00
C LEU A 30 -10.35 -0.69 -10.32
N GLY A 31 -11.00 -0.86 -11.47
CA GLY A 31 -11.52 -2.15 -11.93
C GLY A 31 -10.39 -3.10 -12.32
N GLU A 32 -9.45 -2.62 -13.13
CA GLU A 32 -8.25 -3.38 -13.53
C GLU A 32 -7.43 -3.83 -12.32
N ALA A 33 -7.23 -2.93 -11.34
CA ALA A 33 -6.52 -3.29 -10.11
C ALA A 33 -7.26 -4.38 -9.33
N ALA A 34 -8.59 -4.33 -9.28
CA ALA A 34 -9.37 -5.39 -8.64
C ALA A 34 -9.25 -6.72 -9.38
N ASP A 35 -9.31 -6.70 -10.71
CA ASP A 35 -9.20 -7.91 -11.53
C ASP A 35 -7.83 -8.57 -11.40
N VAL A 36 -6.74 -7.80 -11.39
CA VAL A 36 -5.38 -8.33 -11.11
C VAL A 36 -5.34 -9.07 -9.76
N LEU A 37 -5.93 -8.49 -8.71
CA LEU A 37 -5.96 -9.15 -7.40
C LEU A 37 -6.85 -10.39 -7.37
N ARG A 38 -7.94 -10.39 -8.14
CA ARG A 38 -8.83 -11.55 -8.28
C ARG A 38 -8.13 -12.70 -8.98
N GLU A 39 -7.47 -12.44 -10.10
CA GLU A 39 -6.75 -13.45 -10.89
C GLU A 39 -5.56 -14.02 -10.11
N LYS A 40 -4.78 -13.15 -9.47
CA LYS A 40 -3.53 -13.57 -8.82
C LYS A 40 -3.74 -14.27 -7.48
N PHE A 41 -4.70 -13.81 -6.69
CA PHE A 41 -4.89 -14.29 -5.32
C PHE A 41 -6.24 -14.97 -5.08
N CYS A 42 -7.03 -15.19 -6.14
CA CYS A 42 -8.37 -15.77 -6.08
C CYS A 42 -9.30 -15.02 -5.10
N TYR A 43 -9.15 -13.70 -4.99
CA TYR A 43 -10.01 -12.90 -4.12
C TYR A 43 -11.42 -12.76 -4.69
N SER A 44 -12.41 -12.63 -3.80
CA SER A 44 -13.72 -12.12 -4.20
C SER A 44 -13.59 -10.69 -4.72
N ASN A 45 -14.48 -10.28 -5.62
CA ASN A 45 -14.51 -8.89 -6.11
C ASN A 45 -14.61 -7.86 -4.97
N LYS A 46 -15.45 -8.14 -3.97
CA LYS A 46 -15.58 -7.30 -2.77
C LYS A 46 -14.26 -7.17 -2.01
N THR A 47 -13.53 -8.27 -1.83
CA THR A 47 -12.24 -8.28 -1.14
C THR A 47 -11.19 -7.49 -1.93
N ALA A 48 -11.09 -7.72 -3.24
CA ALA A 48 -10.15 -7.02 -4.11
C ALA A 48 -10.39 -5.50 -4.07
N LEU A 49 -11.63 -5.06 -4.30
CA LEU A 49 -12.00 -3.64 -4.25
C LEU A 49 -11.71 -2.99 -2.88
N ASN A 50 -11.96 -3.70 -1.78
CA ASN A 50 -11.67 -3.18 -0.45
C ASN A 50 -10.17 -3.01 -0.21
N ILE A 51 -9.34 -3.91 -0.74
CA ILE A 51 -7.88 -3.77 -0.67
C ILE A 51 -7.44 -2.57 -1.49
N VAL A 52 -7.86 -2.47 -2.76
CA VAL A 52 -7.50 -1.33 -3.64
C VAL A 52 -7.90 0.01 -3.01
N ARG A 53 -9.14 0.13 -2.51
CA ARG A 53 -9.60 1.35 -1.80
C ARG A 53 -8.78 1.67 -0.56
N ARG A 54 -8.33 0.64 0.17
CA ARG A 54 -7.45 0.85 1.33
C ARG A 54 -6.07 1.34 0.91
N LEU A 55 -5.50 0.82 -0.17
CA LEU A 55 -4.22 1.29 -0.70
C LEU A 55 -4.29 2.75 -1.16
N ILE A 56 -5.40 3.15 -1.81
CA ILE A 56 -5.67 4.56 -2.15
C ILE A 56 -5.74 5.42 -0.87
N LYS A 57 -6.48 4.97 0.15
CA LYS A 57 -6.59 5.69 1.43
C LYS A 57 -5.25 5.84 2.14
N LEU A 58 -4.32 4.92 1.94
CA LEU A 58 -2.96 4.94 2.48
C LEU A 58 -1.98 5.70 1.57
N SER A 59 -2.45 6.33 0.50
CA SER A 59 -1.63 7.04 -0.49
C SER A 59 -0.57 6.16 -1.15
N LEU A 60 -0.84 4.86 -1.29
CA LEU A 60 0.04 3.91 -1.99
C LEU A 60 -0.34 3.76 -3.46
N LEU A 61 -1.60 4.08 -3.78
CA LEU A 61 -2.11 4.29 -5.13
C LEU A 61 -2.54 5.76 -5.21
N VAL A 62 -1.84 6.55 -6.00
CA VAL A 62 -2.04 7.99 -6.12
C VAL A 62 -2.78 8.27 -7.42
N LYS A 63 -3.84 9.08 -7.34
CA LYS A 63 -4.64 9.44 -8.51
C LYS A 63 -3.82 10.36 -9.43
N THR A 64 -3.67 9.98 -10.70
CA THR A 64 -2.91 10.73 -11.72
C THR A 64 -3.77 11.26 -12.87
N GLY A 65 -4.99 10.74 -13.02
CA GLY A 65 -6.00 11.19 -14.00
C GLY A 65 -7.42 11.06 -13.45
N GLU A 66 -8.45 11.19 -14.29
CA GLU A 66 -9.85 11.11 -13.81
C GLU A 66 -10.19 9.75 -13.18
N MET A 67 -9.68 8.66 -13.76
CA MET A 67 -9.91 7.27 -13.32
C MET A 67 -8.63 6.45 -13.16
N GLU A 68 -7.47 7.10 -13.22
CA GLU A 68 -6.16 6.46 -13.26
C GLU A 68 -5.41 6.63 -11.93
N TYR A 69 -4.74 5.56 -11.52
CA TYR A 69 -3.93 5.52 -10.32
C TYR A 69 -2.53 5.00 -10.64
N GLU A 70 -1.54 5.64 -10.06
CA GLU A 70 -0.16 5.23 -10.12
C GLU A 70 0.31 4.69 -8.76
N CYS A 71 1.15 3.66 -8.81
CA CYS A 71 1.75 3.11 -7.63
C CYS A 71 2.85 4.03 -7.11
N VAL A 72 2.81 4.33 -5.81
CA VAL A 72 4.04 4.70 -5.12
C VAL A 72 5.00 3.52 -5.19
N SER A 73 6.28 3.77 -5.47
CA SER A 73 7.30 2.72 -5.52
C SER A 73 7.33 1.91 -4.21
N PRO A 74 7.25 0.57 -4.25
CA PRO A 74 7.37 -0.27 -3.06
C PRO A 74 8.68 -0.02 -2.29
N VAL A 75 9.75 0.31 -3.01
CA VAL A 75 11.06 0.63 -2.40
C VAL A 75 10.97 1.92 -1.60
N GLU A 76 10.32 2.95 -2.13
CA GLU A 76 10.10 4.23 -1.45
C GLU A 76 9.21 4.06 -0.21
N TYR A 77 8.14 3.26 -0.32
CA TYR A 77 7.29 2.92 0.82
C TYR A 77 8.09 2.23 1.95
N LEU A 78 8.91 1.23 1.61
CA LEU A 78 9.73 0.52 2.59
C LEU A 78 10.79 1.43 3.22
N ARG A 79 11.38 2.35 2.44
CA ARG A 79 12.31 3.36 2.95
C ARG A 79 11.67 4.23 4.01
N ARG A 80 10.49 4.80 3.73
CA ARG A 80 9.73 5.63 4.69
C ARG A 80 9.42 4.84 5.96
N LEU A 81 8.98 3.60 5.83
CA LEU A 81 8.68 2.74 6.97
C LEU A 81 9.92 2.49 7.84
N ALA A 82 11.09 2.29 7.23
CA ALA A 82 12.34 2.12 7.97
C ALA A 82 12.80 3.41 8.68
N GLU A 83 12.63 4.57 8.03
CA GLU A 83 12.93 5.88 8.61
C GLU A 83 12.02 6.21 9.80
N GLU A 84 10.70 5.98 9.66
CA GLU A 84 9.72 6.16 10.72
C GLU A 84 10.02 5.27 11.92
N TYR A 85 10.33 4.00 11.69
CA TYR A 85 10.70 3.06 12.75
C TYR A 85 11.99 3.49 13.47
N SER A 86 13.00 3.92 12.71
CA SER A 86 14.27 4.40 13.26
C SER A 86 14.08 5.66 14.10
N ALA A 87 13.28 6.62 13.63
CA ALA A 87 12.95 7.84 14.36
C ALA A 87 12.19 7.52 15.66
N TRP A 88 11.24 6.59 15.62
CA TRP A 88 10.53 6.14 16.81
C TRP A 88 11.47 5.48 17.82
N ARG A 89 12.39 4.61 17.38
CA ARG A 89 13.38 3.98 18.27
C ARG A 89 14.32 4.99 18.92
N ARG A 90 14.71 6.06 18.20
CA ARG A 90 15.52 7.15 18.77
C ARG A 90 14.78 7.89 19.87
N ARG A 91 13.51 8.27 19.61
CA ARG A 91 12.66 8.94 20.62
C ARG A 91 12.49 8.12 21.90
N LEU A 92 12.42 6.79 21.81
CA LEU A 92 12.36 5.94 23.00
C LEU A 92 13.67 5.92 23.80
N LYS A 93 14.81 6.08 23.13
CA LYS A 93 16.12 6.15 23.81
C LYS A 93 16.36 7.50 24.46
N ASP A 94 15.85 8.59 23.88
CA ASP A 94 15.94 9.94 24.46
C ASP A 94 15.05 10.15 25.70
N VAL A 95 14.23 9.14 26.06
CA VAL A 95 13.29 9.15 27.20
C VAL A 95 13.82 8.29 28.37
N CYS A 96 15.03 7.75 28.27
CA CYS A 96 15.73 7.04 29.36
C CYS A 96 16.86 7.87 29.96
#